data_AF-A0A972FIW1-F1
#
_entry.id   AF-A0A972FIW1-F1
#
_cell.length_a   1.000
_cell.length_b   1.000
_cell.length_c   1.000
_cell.angle_alpha   90.00
_cell.angle_beta   90.00
_cell.angle_gamma   90.00
#
_symmetry.space_group_name_H-M   'P 1'
#
loop_
_entity.id
_entity.type
_entity.pdbx_description
1 polymer ?
#
loop_
_entity_poly.entity_id
_entity_poly.type
_entity_poly.pdbx_seq_one_letter_code
_entity_poly.pdbx_strand_id
1 'polypeptide(L)'
;MKIFISIFLIFPFWTICAQQNIISDTSLNPANLSKELREIEITFKNFPPKVKVIETCSSKSELCGTMAFGSSSLVEILDGSYSKKQIYISTLCLETNYEVGKIYRIEITKSPSFGLGLCNDQFFDRNWNHESLKKPMIFGILKD
;
A
#
# COMPACT_ATOMS: atom_id res chain seq x y z
N MET A 1 61.70 -37.97 21.51
CA MET A 1 61.97 -36.53 21.33
C MET A 1 61.83 -36.19 19.85
N LYS A 2 60.81 -35.39 19.50
CA LYS A 2 60.46 -34.75 18.20
C LYS A 2 58.94 -34.56 18.21
N ILE A 3 58.49 -33.45 18.83
CA ILE A 3 57.99 -32.23 18.17
C ILE A 3 56.55 -32.43 17.66
N PHE A 4 55.62 -31.89 18.45
CA PHE A 4 54.25 -31.55 18.11
C PHE A 4 54.21 -30.60 16.92
N ILE A 5 53.29 -30.83 15.97
CA ILE A 5 52.63 -29.73 15.25
C ILE A 5 51.14 -30.09 15.14
N SER A 6 50.34 -29.51 16.04
CA SER A 6 48.88 -29.41 15.88
C SER A 6 48.59 -28.47 14.71
N ILE A 7 47.93 -28.96 13.67
CA ILE A 7 47.41 -28.10 12.61
C ILE A 7 46.04 -27.58 13.06
N PHE A 8 46.08 -26.35 13.56
CA PHE A 8 44.93 -25.50 13.83
C PHE A 8 44.28 -25.14 12.48
N LEU A 9 43.15 -25.77 12.15
CA LEU A 9 42.32 -25.32 11.03
C LEU A 9 41.46 -24.15 11.49
N ILE A 10 42.02 -22.95 11.34
CA ILE A 10 41.32 -21.67 11.45
C ILE A 10 40.46 -21.55 10.19
N PHE A 11 39.17 -21.87 10.29
CA PHE A 11 38.21 -21.51 9.24
C PHE A 11 37.86 -20.02 9.37
N PRO A 12 38.04 -19.22 8.31
CA PRO A 12 37.80 -17.78 8.37
C PRO A 12 36.31 -17.47 8.20
N PHE A 13 35.82 -16.62 9.10
CA PHE A 13 34.96 -15.48 8.80
C PHE A 13 33.93 -15.64 7.68
N TRP A 14 32.78 -16.23 7.99
CA TRP A 14 31.52 -15.86 7.36
C TRP A 14 30.60 -15.33 8.45
N THR A 15 30.88 -14.09 8.87
CA THR A 15 29.88 -13.20 9.45
C THR A 15 28.79 -13.00 8.41
N ILE A 16 27.80 -13.88 8.42
CA ILE A 16 26.52 -13.61 7.79
C ILE A 16 25.88 -12.54 8.66
N CYS A 17 26.18 -11.27 8.34
CA CYS A 17 25.25 -10.19 8.61
C CYS A 17 24.00 -10.49 7.79
N ALA A 18 23.16 -11.38 8.30
CA ALA A 18 21.73 -11.29 8.05
C ALA A 18 21.29 -10.06 8.84
N GLN A 19 21.60 -8.88 8.31
CA GLN A 19 20.84 -7.70 8.61
C GLN A 19 19.47 -7.98 8.02
N GLN A 20 18.65 -8.71 8.79
CA GLN A 20 17.21 -8.61 8.67
C GLN A 20 16.96 -7.12 8.80
N ASN A 21 16.73 -6.46 7.66
CA ASN A 21 15.88 -5.30 7.62
C ASN A 21 14.52 -5.81 8.08
N ILE A 22 14.39 -6.00 9.40
CA ILE A 22 13.17 -5.72 10.11
C ILE A 22 13.00 -4.23 9.80
N ILE A 23 12.38 -3.95 8.66
CA ILE A 23 11.53 -2.77 8.56
C ILE A 23 10.64 -2.98 9.76
N SER A 24 10.93 -2.26 10.85
CA SER A 24 10.02 -2.19 11.97
C SER A 24 8.69 -1.87 11.32
N ASP A 25 7.81 -2.89 11.28
CA ASP A 25 6.36 -2.70 11.19
C ASP A 25 6.07 -1.87 12.44
N THR A 26 6.34 -0.57 12.30
CA THR A 26 6.07 0.45 13.28
C THR A 26 4.58 0.42 13.31
N SER A 27 4.00 -0.35 14.24
CA SER A 27 2.56 -0.44 14.47
C SER A 27 2.07 1.00 14.47
N LEU A 28 1.50 1.44 13.35
CA LEU A 28 1.17 2.83 13.15
C LEU A 28 0.08 3.12 14.17
N ASN A 29 0.37 4.00 15.13
CA ASN A 29 -0.65 4.51 16.02
C ASN A 29 -1.83 4.98 15.15
N PRO A 30 -3.08 4.53 15.40
CA PRO A 30 -4.24 4.87 14.57
C PRO A 30 -4.37 6.38 14.31
N ALA A 31 -3.98 7.22 15.29
CA ALA A 31 -3.98 8.67 15.16
C ALA A 31 -2.95 9.18 14.13
N ASN A 32 -1.78 8.54 14.06
CA ASN A 32 -0.72 8.89 13.11
C ASN A 32 -1.07 8.45 11.68
N LEU A 33 -1.69 7.27 11.52
CA LEU A 33 -2.17 6.81 10.21
C LEU A 33 -3.26 7.75 9.65
N SER A 34 -4.21 8.16 10.49
CA SER A 34 -5.25 9.11 10.08
C SER A 34 -4.68 10.46 9.65
N LYS A 35 -3.63 10.94 10.35
CA LYS A 35 -2.94 12.17 9.98
C LYS A 35 -2.21 12.04 8.64
N GLU A 36 -1.45 10.97 8.42
CA GLU A 36 -0.74 10.71 7.17
C GLU A 36 -1.70 10.60 5.99
N LEU A 37 -2.80 9.86 6.13
CA LEU A 37 -3.84 9.75 5.10
C LEU A 37 -4.41 11.12 4.71
N ARG A 38 -4.67 11.98 5.70
CA ARG A 38 -5.16 13.34 5.45
C ARG A 38 -4.12 14.19 4.70
N GLU A 39 -2.84 14.07 5.04
CA GLU A 39 -1.76 14.77 4.35
C GLU A 39 -1.61 14.30 2.90
N ILE A 40 -1.72 12.99 2.66
CA ILE A 40 -1.73 12.40 1.30
C ILE A 40 -2.93 12.93 0.51
N GLU A 41 -4.14 12.87 1.07
CA GLU A 41 -5.36 13.35 0.40
C GLU A 41 -5.26 14.85 0.04
N ILE A 42 -4.76 15.69 0.96
CA ILE A 42 -4.55 17.13 0.70
C ILE A 42 -3.51 17.33 -0.39
N THR A 43 -2.38 16.63 -0.32
CA THR A 43 -1.31 16.74 -1.31
C THR A 43 -1.81 16.35 -2.69
N PHE A 44 -2.51 15.22 -2.82
CA PHE A 44 -2.97 14.69 -4.10
C PHE A 44 -4.11 15.51 -4.71
N LYS A 45 -4.92 16.19 -3.89
CA LYS A 45 -5.91 17.15 -4.40
C LYS A 45 -5.25 18.34 -5.10
N ASN A 46 -4.13 18.81 -4.58
CA ASN A 46 -3.42 19.96 -5.14
C ASN A 46 -2.46 19.56 -6.27
N PHE A 47 -1.84 18.39 -6.14
CA PHE A 47 -0.85 17.86 -7.06
C PHE A 47 -1.14 16.38 -7.37
N PRO A 48 -2.07 16.09 -8.30
CA PRO A 48 -2.40 14.73 -8.73
C PRO A 48 -1.19 13.93 -9.22
N PRO A 49 -0.70 12.94 -8.46
CA PRO A 49 0.47 12.16 -8.85
C PRO A 49 0.14 11.16 -9.96
N LYS A 50 1.16 10.78 -10.72
CA LYS A 50 1.10 9.60 -11.60
C LYS A 50 1.29 8.34 -10.76
N VAL A 51 0.51 7.31 -11.08
CA VAL A 51 0.57 6.02 -10.41
C VAL A 51 0.52 4.87 -11.41
N LYS A 52 1.18 3.77 -11.07
CA LYS A 52 1.12 2.53 -11.84
C LYS A 52 0.19 1.54 -11.12
N VAL A 53 -0.77 0.96 -11.84
CA VAL A 53 -1.64 -0.07 -11.28
C VAL A 53 -0.84 -1.35 -11.08
N ILE A 54 -0.84 -1.88 -9.86
CA ILE A 54 -0.22 -3.17 -9.51
C ILE A 54 -1.29 -4.26 -9.53
N GLU A 55 -2.47 -3.95 -9.02
CA GLU A 55 -3.58 -4.88 -8.84
C GLU A 55 -4.89 -4.12 -8.94
N THR A 56 -5.94 -4.75 -9.43
CA THR A 56 -7.26 -4.15 -9.54
C THR A 56 -8.35 -5.19 -9.30
N CYS A 57 -9.37 -4.78 -8.56
CA CYS A 57 -10.57 -5.56 -8.30
C CYS A 57 -11.78 -4.68 -8.60
N SER A 58 -12.56 -5.11 -9.60
CA SER A 58 -13.81 -4.44 -9.94
C SER A 58 -14.94 -5.01 -9.09
N SER A 59 -15.62 -4.15 -8.35
CA SER A 59 -16.84 -4.49 -7.61
C SER A 59 -18.04 -4.12 -8.47
N LYS A 60 -19.01 -5.04 -8.59
CA LYS A 60 -20.26 -4.74 -9.31
C LYS A 60 -20.95 -3.53 -8.72
N SER A 61 -21.39 -2.59 -9.55
CA SER A 61 -21.99 -1.33 -9.07
C SER A 61 -23.27 -1.55 -8.26
N GLU A 62 -23.98 -2.65 -8.53
CA GLU A 62 -25.19 -3.08 -7.83
C GLU A 62 -24.95 -3.45 -6.36
N LEU A 63 -23.70 -3.74 -5.97
CA LEU A 63 -23.33 -3.97 -4.57
C LEU A 63 -23.30 -2.66 -3.76
N CYS A 64 -23.33 -1.50 -4.42
CA CYS A 64 -23.49 -0.21 -3.76
C CYS A 64 -24.96 0.00 -3.36
N GLY A 65 -25.29 -0.41 -2.14
CA GLY A 65 -26.56 -0.12 -1.47
C GLY A 65 -26.38 0.95 -0.39
N THR A 66 -26.59 0.58 0.87
CA THR A 66 -26.37 1.44 2.04
C THR A 66 -24.91 1.54 2.48
N MET A 67 -24.00 0.79 1.83
CA MET A 67 -22.57 0.75 2.13
C MET A 67 -21.77 1.30 0.94
N ALA A 68 -20.72 2.05 1.23
CA ALA A 68 -19.80 2.58 0.23
C ALA A 68 -18.76 1.51 -0.14
N PHE A 69 -19.18 0.53 -0.95
CA PHE A 69 -18.29 -0.42 -1.60
C PHE A 69 -17.73 0.20 -2.89
N GLY A 70 -16.45 0.02 -3.11
CA GLY A 70 -15.79 0.51 -4.32
C GLY A 70 -15.02 -0.57 -5.05
N SER A 71 -14.84 -0.37 -6.35
CA SER A 71 -13.77 -1.05 -7.07
C SER A 71 -12.44 -0.53 -6.54
N SER A 72 -11.56 -1.43 -6.12
CA SER A 72 -10.31 -1.10 -5.45
C SER A 72 -9.13 -1.48 -6.33
N SER A 73 -8.15 -0.59 -6.43
CA SER A 73 -6.91 -0.85 -7.14
C SER A 73 -5.72 -0.53 -6.26
N LEU A 74 -4.80 -1.47 -6.15
CA LEU A 74 -3.48 -1.22 -5.56
C LEU A 74 -2.63 -0.51 -6.59
N VAL A 75 -2.06 0.63 -6.20
CA VAL A 75 -1.20 1.42 -7.08
C VAL A 75 0.13 1.75 -6.41
N GLU A 76 1.17 1.90 -7.23
CA GLU A 76 2.45 2.48 -6.81
C GLU A 76 2.54 3.93 -7.28
N ILE A 77 2.88 4.83 -6.36
CA ILE A 77 3.06 6.25 -6.67
C ILE A 77 4.39 6.46 -7.39
N LEU A 78 4.38 7.13 -8.53
CA LEU A 78 5.58 7.29 -9.36
C LEU A 78 6.30 8.62 -9.10
N ASP A 79 5.59 9.66 -8.70
CA ASP A 79 6.13 11.02 -8.53
C ASP A 79 5.74 11.68 -7.19
N GLY A 80 6.43 12.78 -6.87
CA GLY A 80 6.21 13.56 -5.64
C GLY A 80 6.79 12.95 -4.35
N SER A 81 6.44 13.55 -3.22
CA SER A 81 6.99 13.22 -1.89
C SER A 81 6.63 11.81 -1.39
N TYR A 82 5.68 11.15 -2.04
CA TYR A 82 5.19 9.83 -1.69
C TYR A 82 5.56 8.75 -2.73
N SER A 83 6.53 9.04 -3.62
CA SER A 83 7.01 8.10 -4.64
C SER A 83 7.41 6.74 -4.03
N LYS A 84 7.15 5.66 -4.78
CA LYS A 84 7.31 4.23 -4.43
C LYS A 84 6.41 3.73 -3.29
N LYS A 85 5.63 4.58 -2.63
CA LYS A 85 4.61 4.10 -1.69
C LYS A 85 3.49 3.42 -2.46
N GLN A 86 2.95 2.36 -1.86
CA GLN A 86 1.82 1.62 -2.38
C GLN A 86 0.57 1.92 -1.57
N ILE A 87 -0.51 2.25 -2.26
CA ILE A 87 -1.79 2.63 -1.65
C ILE A 87 -2.95 1.98 -2.42
N TYR A 88 -4.06 1.75 -1.74
CA TYR A 88 -5.31 1.38 -2.38
C TYR A 88 -6.08 2.63 -2.79
N ILE A 89 -6.50 2.68 -4.05
CA ILE A 89 -7.47 3.65 -4.56
C ILE A 89 -8.80 2.95 -4.71
N SER A 90 -9.81 3.42 -4.00
CA SER A 90 -11.17 2.89 -4.09
C SER A 90 -12.08 3.87 -4.80
N THR A 91 -12.66 3.44 -5.92
CA THR A 91 -13.69 4.17 -6.66
C THR A 91 -15.05 3.68 -6.20
N LEU A 92 -15.84 4.57 -5.61
CA LEU A 92 -17.15 4.22 -5.04
C LEU A 92 -18.21 3.95 -6.09
N CYS A 93 -19.00 2.90 -5.86
CA CYS A 93 -20.23 2.61 -6.61
C CYS A 93 -20.07 2.55 -8.14
N LEU A 94 -18.87 2.26 -8.63
CA LEU A 94 -18.56 2.16 -10.04
C LEU A 94 -17.71 0.93 -10.29
N GLU A 95 -18.07 0.18 -11.32
CA GLU A 95 -17.20 -0.83 -11.91
C GLU A 95 -16.04 -0.12 -12.61
N THR A 96 -14.84 -0.65 -12.46
CA THR A 96 -13.65 -0.11 -13.11
C THR A 96 -12.93 -1.17 -13.91
N ASN A 97 -12.35 -0.78 -15.04
CA ASN A 97 -11.59 -1.64 -15.94
C ASN A 97 -10.14 -1.17 -16.08
N TYR A 98 -9.54 -0.68 -14.99
CA TYR A 98 -8.15 -0.23 -15.01
C TYR A 98 -7.21 -1.37 -15.40
N GLU A 99 -6.19 -1.06 -16.19
CA GLU A 99 -5.25 -2.05 -16.71
C GLU A 99 -4.05 -2.19 -15.76
N VAL A 100 -3.76 -3.42 -15.33
CA VAL A 100 -2.56 -3.72 -14.54
C VAL A 100 -1.30 -3.35 -15.35
N GLY A 101 -0.39 -2.61 -14.72
CA GLY A 101 0.85 -2.13 -15.31
C GLY A 101 0.74 -0.80 -16.04
N LYS A 102 -0.48 -0.32 -16.33
CA LYS A 102 -0.71 0.99 -16.96
C LYS A 102 -0.55 2.12 -15.94
N ILE A 103 -0.18 3.29 -16.45
CA ILE A 103 0.05 4.51 -15.67
C ILE A 103 -1.16 5.42 -15.82
N TYR A 104 -1.66 5.91 -14.69
CA TYR A 104 -2.79 6.84 -14.60
C TYR A 104 -2.42 8.02 -13.71
N ARG A 105 -3.25 9.07 -13.70
CA ARG A 105 -3.23 10.11 -12.66
C ARG A 105 -4.33 9.86 -11.64
N ILE A 106 -4.01 10.01 -10.36
CA ILE A 106 -5.02 9.93 -9.29
C ILE A 106 -5.80 11.23 -9.23
N GLU A 107 -7.12 11.13 -9.23
CA GLU A 107 -8.02 12.22 -8.82
C GLU A 107 -8.76 11.84 -7.53
N ILE A 108 -8.52 12.62 -6.48
CA ILE A 108 -9.16 12.41 -5.18
C ILE A 108 -10.62 12.80 -5.25
N THR A 109 -11.50 11.88 -4.86
CA THR A 109 -12.94 12.12 -4.78
C THR A 109 -13.35 12.42 -3.34
N LYS A 110 -14.62 12.77 -3.13
CA LYS A 110 -15.15 12.97 -1.78
C LYS A 110 -15.20 11.64 -1.04
N SER A 111 -14.33 11.47 -0.04
CA SER A 111 -14.36 10.31 0.86
C SER A 111 -15.66 10.30 1.68
N PRO A 112 -16.37 9.16 1.77
CA PRO A 112 -17.53 8.98 2.63
C PRO A 112 -17.07 8.90 4.09
N SER A 113 -18.01 9.10 5.01
CA SER A 113 -17.75 8.96 6.46
C SER A 113 -17.37 7.52 6.83
N PHE A 114 -17.86 6.55 6.07
CA PHE A 114 -17.56 5.13 6.17
C PHE A 114 -17.51 4.53 4.76
N GLY A 115 -16.53 3.68 4.48
CA GLY A 115 -16.46 2.98 3.20
C GLY A 115 -15.37 1.91 3.20
N LEU A 116 -15.66 0.82 2.50
CA LEU A 116 -14.82 -0.37 2.42
C LEU A 116 -14.38 -0.59 0.97
N GLY A 117 -13.08 -0.74 0.76
CA GLY A 117 -12.53 -1.35 -0.44
C GLY A 117 -12.59 -2.87 -0.34
N LEU A 118 -12.87 -3.54 -1.45
CA LEU A 118 -12.82 -5.00 -1.55
C LEU A 118 -11.85 -5.36 -2.67
N CYS A 119 -10.85 -6.18 -2.37
CA CYS A 119 -9.99 -6.76 -3.40
C CYS A 119 -9.44 -8.11 -2.94
N ASN A 120 -9.53 -9.13 -3.80
CA ASN A 120 -9.04 -10.49 -3.52
C ASN A 120 -9.47 -11.04 -2.14
N ASP A 121 -10.78 -10.97 -1.87
CA ASP A 121 -11.41 -11.39 -0.61
C ASP A 121 -10.89 -10.69 0.66
N GLN A 122 -10.17 -9.58 0.49
CA GLN A 122 -9.70 -8.72 1.57
C GLN A 122 -10.52 -7.43 1.61
N PHE A 123 -10.87 -7.02 2.83
CA PHE A 123 -11.51 -5.74 3.10
C PHE A 123 -10.46 -4.70 3.49
N PHE A 124 -10.58 -3.52 2.92
CA PHE A 124 -9.75 -2.35 3.24
C PHE A 124 -10.67 -1.25 3.74
N ASP A 125 -10.31 -0.59 4.83
CA ASP A 125 -11.08 0.53 5.35
C ASP A 125 -10.10 1.67 5.62
N ARG A 126 -10.57 2.90 5.45
CA ARG A 126 -9.78 4.11 5.69
C ARG A 126 -9.39 4.28 7.16
N ASN A 127 -10.25 3.83 8.06
CA ASN A 127 -10.18 3.96 9.51
C ASN A 127 -9.79 2.65 10.21
N TRP A 128 -9.91 1.49 9.55
CA TRP A 128 -9.60 0.20 10.16
C TRP A 128 -8.09 -0.06 10.16
N ASN A 129 -7.50 0.22 11.31
CA ASN A 129 -6.09 0.01 11.59
C ASN A 129 -5.84 -1.44 12.07
N HIS A 130 -6.23 -2.44 11.27
CA HIS A 130 -5.83 -3.81 11.56
C HIS A 130 -4.38 -3.98 11.09
N GLU A 131 -3.47 -4.37 11.99
CA GLU A 131 -2.04 -4.57 11.70
C GLU A 131 -1.77 -5.54 10.53
N SER A 132 -2.77 -6.34 10.15
CA SER A 132 -2.74 -7.25 8.99
C SER A 132 -2.92 -6.54 7.64
N LEU A 133 -3.50 -5.35 7.59
CA LEU A 133 -3.74 -4.58 6.37
C LEU A 133 -2.63 -3.53 6.19
N LYS A 134 -1.53 -3.94 5.56
CA LYS A 134 -0.28 -3.15 5.50
C LYS A 134 -0.35 -1.86 4.68
N LYS A 135 -1.42 -1.59 3.93
CA LYS A 135 -1.45 -0.52 2.92
C LYS A 135 -2.63 0.43 3.11
N PRO A 136 -2.40 1.76 3.13
CA PRO A 136 -3.45 2.74 3.32
C PRO A 136 -4.41 2.77 2.11
N MET A 137 -5.67 3.13 2.37
CA MET A 137 -6.71 3.30 1.35
C MET A 137 -7.19 4.75 1.29
N ILE A 138 -7.36 5.28 0.08
CA ILE A 138 -7.99 6.58 -0.20
C ILE A 138 -9.07 6.43 -1.27
N PHE A 139 -10.04 7.35 -1.29
CA PHE A 139 -11.12 7.34 -2.27
C PHE A 139 -10.77 8.23 -3.47
N GLY A 140 -10.85 7.67 -4.66
CA GLY A 140 -10.46 8.36 -5.88
C GLY A 140 -10.81 7.60 -7.15
N ILE A 141 -10.53 8.24 -8.29
CA ILE A 141 -10.59 7.65 -9.63
C ILE A 141 -9.22 7.75 -10.29
N LEU A 142 -8.94 6.83 -11.21
CA LEU A 142 -7.74 6.86 -12.03
C LEU A 142 -8.11 7.38 -13.42
N LYS A 143 -7.43 8.44 -13.87
CA LYS A 143 -7.62 9.04 -15.19
C LYS A 143 -6.42 8.77 -16.09
N ASP A 144 -6.69 8.43 -17.34
CA ASP A 144 -5.68 8.31 -18.39
C ASP A 144 -5.04 9.67 -18.73
#